data_AF-A0ABD0MZS2-F1
#
_entry.id   AF-A0ABD0MZS2-F1
#
_cell.length_a   1.000
_cell.length_b   1.000
_cell.length_c   1.000
_cell.angle_alpha   90.00
_cell.angle_beta   90.00
_cell.angle_gamma   90.00
#
_symmetry.space_group_name_H-M   'P 1'
#
loop_
_entity.id
_entity.type
_entity.pdbx_description
1 polymer ?
#
loop_
_entity_poly.entity_id
_entity_poly.type
_entity_poly.pdbx_seq_one_letter_code
_entity_poly.pdbx_strand_id
1 'polypeptide(L)' 'MNLKADDITTSSVVLNWTKPNGQSSHYRIEYEYKNETTENTSIKINDLIPGTQYTFRVFAVAADHVTEGRSDQISLYT' A
#
# COMPACT_ATOMS: atom_id res chain seq x y z
N MET A 1 -10.47 -4.51 -3.74
CA MET A 1 -9.63 -3.35 -3.45
C MET A 1 -9.16 -2.79 -4.78
N ASN A 2 -9.09 -1.47 -4.92
CA ASN A 2 -8.53 -0.82 -6.09
C ASN A 2 -7.43 0.12 -5.63
N LEU A 3 -6.18 -0.30 -5.79
CA LEU A 3 -5.00 0.46 -5.41
C LEU A 3 -4.62 1.48 -6.50
N LYS A 4 -4.34 2.71 -6.09
CA LYS A 4 -3.88 3.81 -6.94
C LYS A 4 -2.77 4.58 -6.25
N ALA A 5 -1.88 5.14 -7.06
CA ALA A 5 -0.95 6.17 -6.62
C ALA A 5 -1.48 7.54 -7.09
N ASP A 6 -1.55 8.52 -6.20
CA ASP A 6 -2.16 9.82 -6.48
C ASP A 6 -1.11 10.93 -6.61
N ASP A 7 -0.31 11.13 -5.55
CA ASP A 7 0.77 12.12 -5.53
C ASP A 7 2.12 11.37 -5.59
N ILE A 8 2.73 11.33 -6.77
CA ILE A 8 4.01 10.67 -7.02
C ILE A 8 5.08 11.75 -7.21
N THR A 9 6.06 11.76 -6.33
CA THR A 9 7.26 12.59 -6.44
C THR A 9 8.49 11.71 -6.54
N THR A 10 9.65 12.34 -6.73
CA THR A 10 10.93 11.63 -6.83
C THR A 10 11.38 10.95 -5.54
N SER A 11 10.78 11.30 -4.41
CA SER A 11 11.14 10.76 -3.09
C SER A 11 9.95 10.35 -2.23
N SER A 12 8.72 10.46 -2.75
CA SER A 12 7.53 10.05 -2.01
C SER A 12 6.41 9.61 -2.93
N VAL A 13 5.53 8.77 -2.41
CA VAL A 13 4.27 8.42 -3.07
C VAL A 13 3.13 8.39 -2.07
N VAL A 14 1.98 8.91 -2.49
CA VAL A 14 0.71 8.72 -1.77
C VAL A 14 -0.06 7.58 -2.44
N LEU A 15 -0.20 6.48 -1.71
CA LEU A 15 -1.02 5.35 -2.11
C LEU A 15 -2.41 5.49 -1.51
N ASN A 16 -3.43 5.24 -2.33
CA ASN A 16 -4.84 5.24 -1.95
C ASN A 16 -5.50 3.97 -2.46
N TRP A 17 -6.41 3.40 -1.67
CA TRP A 17 -7.16 2.23 -2.11
C TRP A 17 -8.60 2.23 -1.61
N THR A 18 -9.44 1.40 -2.21
CA THR A 18 -10.81 1.20 -1.74
C THR A 18 -10.89 0.04 -0.74
N LYS A 19 -11.62 0.23 0.37
CA LYS A 19 -11.87 -0.83 1.35
C LYS A 19 -12.47 -2.06 0.63
N PRO A 20 -11.86 -3.25 0.72
CA PRO A 20 -12.42 -4.44 0.09
C PRO A 20 -13.72 -4.86 0.77
N ASN A 21 -14.56 -5.62 0.03
CA ASN A 21 -15.78 -6.19 0.57
C ASN A 21 -15.42 -7.19 1.69
N GLY A 22 -15.79 -6.88 2.94
CA GLY A 22 -15.49 -7.69 4.11
C GLY A 22 -15.14 -6.86 5.35
N GLN A 23 -14.87 -7.55 6.47
CA GLN A 23 -14.42 -6.92 7.72
C GLN A 23 -12.89 -6.78 7.71
N SER A 24 -12.38 -5.71 7.10
CA SER A 24 -10.96 -5.31 7.20
C SER A 24 -10.75 -4.46 8.45
N SER A 25 -9.76 -4.81 9.26
CA SER A 25 -9.33 -4.06 10.45
C SER A 25 -8.22 -3.07 10.10
N HIS A 26 -7.17 -3.55 9.43
CA HIS A 26 -6.04 -2.74 9.00
C HIS A 26 -5.47 -3.23 7.65
N TYR A 27 -4.50 -2.50 7.13
CA TYR A 27 -3.84 -2.78 5.86
C TYR A 27 -2.35 -2.90 6.06
N ARG A 28 -1.73 -3.91 5.44
CA ARG A 28 -0.27 -4.04 5.33
C ARG A 28 0.17 -3.64 3.93
N ILE A 29 1.19 -2.80 3.85
CA ILE A 29 1.81 -2.37 2.62
C ILE A 29 3.22 -2.94 2.57
N GLU A 30 3.58 -3.56 1.47
CA GLU A 30 4.91 -4.09 1.22
C GLU A 30 5.50 -3.42 -0.01
N TYR A 31 6.76 -3.00 0.10
CA TYR A 31 7.52 -2.44 -1.00
C TYR A 31 9.01 -2.71 -0.80
N GLU A 32 9.66 -3.26 -1.82
CA GLU A 32 11.04 -3.75 -1.75
C GLU A 32 11.29 -4.69 -0.55
N TYR A 33 12.02 -4.22 0.47
CA TYR A 33 12.36 -4.93 1.70
C TYR A 33 11.70 -4.28 2.94
N LYS A 34 10.76 -3.36 2.73
CA LYS A 34 10.07 -2.62 3.78
C LYS A 34 8.61 -3.03 3.85
N ASN A 35 8.05 -2.93 5.05
CA ASN A 35 6.62 -3.07 5.29
C ASN A 35 6.12 -1.91 6.14
N GLU A 36 4.87 -1.54 5.92
CA GLU A 36 4.15 -0.50 6.64
C GLU A 36 2.75 -1.01 6.97
N THR A 37 2.14 -0.49 8.03
CA THR A 37 0.76 -0.83 8.37
C THR A 37 -0.04 0.43 8.65
N THR A 38 -1.32 0.42 8.30
CA THR A 38 -2.23 1.53 8.57
C THR A 38 -3.66 1.03 8.69
N GLU A 39 -4.46 1.70 9.51
CA GLU A 39 -5.91 1.47 9.60
C GLU A 39 -6.67 2.27 8.52
N ASN A 40 -6.02 3.28 7.93
CA ASN A 40 -6.60 4.10 6.88
C ASN A 40 -6.50 3.43 5.51
N THR A 41 -7.34 3.85 4.57
CA THR A 41 -7.28 3.41 3.18
C THR A 41 -6.30 4.21 2.32
N SER A 42 -5.34 4.88 2.96
CA SER A 42 -4.36 5.75 2.34
C SER A 42 -3.09 5.80 3.19
N ILE A 43 -1.92 5.83 2.54
CA ILE A 43 -0.64 6.03 3.22
C ILE A 43 0.31 6.84 2.35
N LYS A 44 1.10 7.72 2.97
CA LYS A 44 2.21 8.40 2.32
C LYS A 44 3.51 7.68 2.65
N ILE A 45 4.19 7.19 1.62
CA ILE A 45 5.51 6.59 1.72
C ILE A 45 6.52 7.67 1.33
N ASN A 46 7.50 7.93 2.19
CA ASN A 46 8.56 8.91 1.96
C ASN A 46 9.91 8.19 1.84
N ASP A 47 10.98 8.97 1.63
CA ASP A 47 12.37 8.48 1.59
C ASP A 47 12.60 7.42 0.49
N LEU A 48 11.93 7.60 -0.65
CA LEU A 48 12.14 6.81 -1.87
C LEU A 48 13.31 7.36 -2.67
N ILE A 49 13.96 6.48 -3.45
CA ILE A 49 15.13 6.82 -4.25
C ILE A 49 14.68 7.24 -5.66
N PRO A 50 15.00 8.48 -6.11
CA PRO A 50 14.70 8.93 -7.47
C PRO A 50 15.30 8.02 -8.55
N GLY A 51 14.56 7.82 -9.63
CA GLY A 51 14.89 6.91 -10.73
C GLY A 51 14.67 5.42 -10.45
N THR A 52 14.16 5.05 -9.26
CA THR A 52 14.00 3.64 -8.86
C THR A 52 12.57 3.15 -9.11
N GLN A 53 12.44 1.93 -9.62
CA GLN A 53 11.13 1.28 -9.78
C GLN A 53 10.69 0.66 -8.45
N TYR A 54 9.62 1.18 -7.87
CA TYR A 54 9.00 0.60 -6.69
C TYR A 54 7.77 -0.21 -7.09
N THR A 55 7.61 -1.38 -6.47
CA THR A 55 6.37 -2.17 -6.53
C THR A 55 5.74 -2.20 -5.16
N PHE A 56 4.58 -1.57 -5.04
CA PHE A 56 3.80 -1.51 -3.82
C PHE A 56 2.71 -2.56 -3.86
N ARG A 57 2.62 -3.35 -2.80
CA ARG A 57 1.56 -4.34 -2.59
C ARG A 57 0.81 -3.99 -1.34
N VAL A 58 -0.51 -3.94 -1.42
CA VAL A 58 -1.37 -3.68 -0.26
C VAL A 58 -2.20 -4.93 0.02
N PHE A 59 -2.21 -5.35 1.27
CA PHE A 59 -2.95 -6.48 1.81
C PHE A 59 -3.97 -5.96 2.80
N ALA A 60 -5.22 -6.41 2.69
CA ALA A 60 -6.23 -6.14 3.71
C ALA A 60 -6.19 -7.25 4.76
N VAL A 61 -6.00 -6.87 6.03
CA VAL A 61 -5.94 -7.80 7.16
C VAL A 61 -7.28 -7.75 7.90
N ALA A 62 -7.85 -8.92 8.13
CA ALA A 62 -9.12 -9.05 8.84
C ALA A 62 -8.97 -8.77 10.35
N ALA A 63 -10.10 -8.61 11.05
CA ALA A 63 -10.14 -8.31 12.48
C ALA A 63 -9.58 -9.43 13.39
N ASP A 64 -9.34 -10.62 12.85
CA ASP A 64 -8.61 -11.69 13.55
C ASP A 64 -7.08 -11.48 13.52
N HIS A 65 -6.59 -10.44 12.83
CA HIS A 65 -5.17 -10.08 12.67
C HIS A 65 -4.33 -11.16 11.98
N VAL A 66 -4.96 -12.18 11.39
CA VAL A 66 -4.28 -13.36 10.82
C VAL A 66 -4.71 -13.57 9.38
N THR A 67 -5.99 -13.31 9.06
CA THR A 67 -6.49 -13.54 7.71
C THR A 67 -6.16 -12.37 6.80
N GLU A 68 -5.23 -12.60 5.86
CA GLU A 68 -4.91 -11.66 4.79
C GLU A 68 -5.77 -11.95 3.56
N GLY A 69 -6.47 -10.92 3.08
CA GLY A 69 -7.19 -10.97 1.82
C GLY A 69 -6.26 -10.92 0.61
N ARG A 70 -6.85 -11.07 -0.59
CA ARG A 70 -6.12 -10.87 -1.85
C ARG A 70 -5.50 -9.46 -1.88
N SER A 71 -4.20 -9.39 -2.15
CA SER A 71 -3.52 -8.12 -2.33
C SER A 71 -3.79 -7.50 -3.68
N ASP A 72 -3.67 -6.17 -3.72
CA ASP A 72 -3.61 -5.39 -4.94
C ASP A 72 -2.23 -4.74 -5.05
N GLN A 73 -1.74 -4.53 -6.26
CA GLN A 73 -0.38 -4.04 -6.47
C GLN A 73 -0.28 -3.01 -7.59
N ILE A 74 0.68 -2.10 -7.43
CA ILE A 74 1.03 -1.10 -8.43
C ILE A 74 2.55 -0.97 -8.49
N SER A 75 3.08 -0.79 -9.69
CA SER A 75 4.49 -0.52 -9.92
C SER A 75 4.65 0.84 -10.58
N LEU A 76 5.56 1.67 -10.07
CA LEU A 76 5.83 3.01 -10.58
C LEU A 76 7.30 3.37 -10.36
N TYR A 77 7.77 4.35 -11.13
CA TYR A 77 9.07 4.97 -10.89
C TYR A 77 8.85 6.24 -10.07
N THR A 78 9.67 6.41 -9.05
CA THR A 78 9.83 7.71 -8.38
C THR A 78 10.93 8.48 -9.07
#